data_AF-A0A5K7Z0J2-F1
#
_entry.id   AF-A0A5K7Z0J2-F1
#
_cell.length_a   1.000
_cell.length_b   1.000
_cell.length_c   1.000
_cell.angle_alpha   90.00
_cell.angle_beta   90.00
_cell.angle_gamma   90.00
#
_symmetry.space_group_name_H-M   'P 1'
#
loop_
_entity.id
_entity.type
_entity.pdbx_description
1 polymer ?
#
loop_
_entity_poly.entity_id
_entity_poly.type
_entity_poly.pdbx_seq_one_letter_code
_entity_poly.pdbx_strand_id
1 'polypeptide(L)'
;MIFRLTMMVVALAVYASFCSAVIAARQQPESWYQQRWCDAQGGETEVILADRTRCDCLTASHAIEFDFGNKWAESIGQALYYSIQTGRRAGVVLILEKKSDRKYWIRLNTVIQQYNLPIDTWEMNP
;
A
#
# COMPACT_ATOMS: atom_id res chain seq x y z
N MET A 1 -39.57 38.83 11.45
CA MET A 1 -38.12 39.02 11.22
C MET A 1 -37.27 38.04 12.03
N ILE A 2 -37.56 37.84 13.32
CA ILE A 2 -36.82 36.94 14.22
C ILE A 2 -36.81 35.48 13.74
N PHE A 3 -37.96 34.90 13.34
CA PHE A 3 -38.05 33.50 12.87
C PHE A 3 -37.23 33.19 11.60
N ARG A 4 -37.04 34.17 10.70
CA ARG A 4 -36.23 34.00 9.48
C ARG A 4 -34.73 34.03 9.80
N LEU A 5 -34.35 34.79 10.82
CA LEU A 5 -32.97 34.87 11.30
C LEU A 5 -32.57 33.58 12.03
N THR A 6 -33.46 33.00 12.85
CA THR A 6 -33.21 31.71 13.52
C THR A 6 -33.10 30.55 12.53
N MET A 7 -33.96 30.47 11.51
CA MET A 7 -33.86 29.42 10.48
C MET A 7 -32.55 29.48 9.68
N MET A 8 -32.07 30.70 9.40
CA MET A 8 -30.82 30.92 8.65
C MET A 8 -29.57 30.60 9.50
N VAL A 9 -29.59 30.89 10.80
CA VAL A 9 -28.52 30.52 11.75
C VAL A 9 -28.44 29.00 11.97
N VAL A 10 -29.58 28.31 12.05
CA VAL A 10 -29.63 26.83 12.16
C VAL A 10 -29.14 26.16 10.87
N ALA A 11 -29.49 26.69 9.70
CA ALA A 11 -29.01 26.16 8.42
C ALA A 11 -27.47 26.30 8.24
N LEU A 12 -26.87 27.40 8.70
CA LEU A 12 -25.42 27.60 8.70
C LEU A 12 -24.68 26.66 9.68
N ALA A 13 -25.26 26.39 10.85
CA ALA A 13 -24.68 25.46 11.82
C ALA A 13 -24.71 24.00 11.34
N VAL A 14 -25.78 23.58 10.65
CA VAL A 14 -25.89 22.24 10.06
C VAL A 14 -24.91 22.03 8.89
N TYR A 15 -24.60 23.09 8.13
CA TYR A 15 -23.62 23.03 7.03
C TYR A 15 -22.17 22.91 7.54
N ALA A 16 -21.86 23.49 8.71
CA ALA A 16 -20.53 23.41 9.32
C ALA A 16 -20.24 22.04 9.99
N SER A 17 -21.28 21.24 10.29
CA SER A 17 -21.14 19.92 10.94
C SER A 17 -20.77 18.76 10.00
N PHE A 18 -20.61 18.98 8.70
CA PHE A 18 -20.37 17.91 7.73
C PHE A 18 -18.91 17.65 7.34
N CYS A 19 -17.93 18.39 7.87
CA CYS A 19 -16.52 18.23 7.50
C CYS A 19 -15.64 17.84 8.68
N SER A 20 -15.72 16.58 9.08
CA SER A 20 -14.64 15.93 9.84
C SER A 20 -14.48 14.49 9.39
N ALA A 21 -14.29 14.29 8.09
CA ALA A 21 -13.67 13.07 7.62
C ALA A 21 -12.19 13.11 8.06
N VAL A 22 -11.90 12.56 9.25
CA VAL A 22 -10.53 12.30 9.68
C VAL A 22 -9.98 11.21 8.77
N ILE A 23 -9.40 11.61 7.63
CA ILE A 23 -8.57 10.72 6.82
C ILE A 23 -7.36 10.44 7.70
N ALA A 24 -7.33 9.26 8.31
CA ALA A 24 -6.19 8.83 9.11
C ALA A 24 -4.95 8.78 8.21
N ALA A 25 -4.05 9.74 8.40
CA ALA A 25 -2.81 9.84 7.65
C ALA A 25 -1.94 8.58 7.84
N ARG A 26 -1.11 8.28 6.83
CA ARG A 26 -0.04 7.29 6.96
C ARG A 26 0.92 7.72 8.06
N GLN A 27 1.49 6.75 8.80
CA GLN A 27 2.52 7.03 9.79
C GLN A 27 3.83 7.41 9.10
N GLN A 28 4.17 6.71 8.02
CA GLN A 28 5.32 7.01 7.17
C GLN A 28 4.93 6.90 5.69
N PRO A 29 5.61 7.60 4.77
CA PRO A 29 5.44 7.37 3.34
C PRO A 29 5.97 5.97 2.96
N GLU A 30 5.47 5.41 1.85
CA GLU A 30 5.89 4.10 1.33
C GLU A 30 7.41 4.00 1.12
N SER A 31 8.02 5.08 0.60
CA SER A 31 9.45 5.19 0.37
C SER A 31 10.31 4.99 1.62
N TRP A 32 9.78 5.32 2.80
CA TRP A 32 10.47 5.07 4.07
C TRP A 32 10.60 3.57 4.35
N TYR A 33 9.52 2.81 4.09
CA TYR A 33 9.50 1.36 4.26
C TYR A 33 10.35 0.66 3.20
N GLN A 34 10.19 1.06 1.94
CA GLN A 34 10.96 0.57 0.79
C GLN A 34 12.46 0.68 1.06
N GLN A 35 12.94 1.88 1.37
CA GLN A 35 14.38 2.12 1.61
C GLN A 35 14.90 1.23 2.74
N ARG A 36 14.24 1.26 3.91
CA ARG A 36 14.70 0.55 5.10
C ARG A 36 14.78 -0.97 4.89
N TRP A 37 13.77 -1.56 4.24
CA TRP A 37 13.73 -3.00 4.01
C TRP A 37 14.67 -3.41 2.88
N CYS A 38 14.68 -2.66 1.77
CA CYS A 38 15.50 -2.98 0.62
C CYS A 38 17.00 -2.91 0.96
N ASP A 39 17.43 -1.87 1.68
CA ASP A 39 18.81 -1.74 2.17
C ASP A 39 19.20 -2.93 3.06
N ALA A 40 18.30 -3.36 3.95
CA ALA A 40 18.53 -4.51 4.83
C ALA A 40 18.64 -5.84 4.07
N GLN A 41 18.11 -5.92 2.85
CA GLN A 41 18.27 -7.07 1.95
C GLN A 41 19.41 -6.91 0.94
N GLY A 42 20.17 -5.80 1.01
CA GLY A 42 21.20 -5.49 0.03
C GLY A 42 20.66 -5.30 -1.40
N GLY A 43 19.42 -4.81 -1.51
CA GLY A 43 18.78 -4.51 -2.79
C GLY A 43 19.00 -3.06 -3.24
N GLU A 44 18.51 -2.76 -4.44
CA GLU A 44 18.44 -1.42 -5.02
C GLU A 44 16.97 -0.99 -5.11
N THR A 45 16.66 0.21 -4.62
CA THR A 45 15.30 0.76 -4.66
C THR A 45 14.98 1.42 -6.00
N GLU A 46 13.69 1.45 -6.37
CA GLU A 46 13.16 2.27 -7.47
C GLU A 46 13.83 1.99 -8.84
N VAL A 47 14.15 0.73 -9.14
CA VAL A 47 14.87 0.32 -10.35
C VAL A 47 13.97 0.44 -11.58
N ILE A 48 14.36 1.30 -12.53
CA ILE A 48 13.66 1.46 -13.81
C ILE A 48 13.98 0.27 -14.73
N LEU A 49 12.94 -0.43 -15.17
CA LEU A 49 13.03 -1.60 -16.03
C LEU A 49 13.03 -1.22 -17.52
N ALA A 50 13.26 -2.19 -18.39
CA ALA A 50 13.42 -1.98 -19.83
C ALA A 50 12.19 -1.34 -20.50
N ASP A 51 10.99 -1.64 -19.99
CA ASP A 51 9.72 -1.09 -20.47
C ASP A 51 9.35 0.25 -19.82
N ARG A 52 10.24 0.79 -18.97
CA ARG A 52 10.07 2.02 -18.17
C ARG A 52 9.10 1.88 -16.98
N THR A 53 8.65 0.67 -16.64
CA THR A 53 8.10 0.43 -15.30
C THR A 53 9.19 0.52 -14.25
N ARG A 54 8.81 0.55 -12.97
CA ARG A 54 9.73 0.73 -11.86
C ARG A 54 9.47 -0.34 -10.81
N CYS A 55 10.50 -1.11 -10.49
CA CYS A 55 10.47 -2.08 -9.41
C CYS A 55 10.91 -1.40 -8.12
N ASP A 56 10.07 -1.45 -7.09
CA ASP A 56 10.32 -0.76 -5.81
C ASP A 56 11.60 -1.22 -5.12
N CYS A 57 11.89 -2.52 -5.18
CA CYS A 57 13.14 -3.08 -4.68
C CYS A 57 13.59 -4.29 -5.50
N LEU A 58 14.83 -4.25 -5.96
CA LEU A 58 15.48 -5.33 -6.69
C LEU A 58 16.62 -5.91 -5.86
N THR A 59 16.51 -7.16 -5.44
CA THR A 59 17.56 -7.88 -4.70
C THR A 59 18.26 -8.88 -5.61
N ALA A 60 19.27 -9.61 -5.10
CA ALA A 60 19.92 -10.68 -5.84
C ALA A 60 18.95 -11.80 -6.30
N SER A 61 17.82 -11.99 -5.61
CA SER A 61 16.90 -13.12 -5.84
C SER A 61 15.47 -12.72 -6.18
N HIS A 62 15.05 -11.49 -5.88
CA HIS A 62 13.65 -11.05 -6.01
C HIS A 62 13.51 -9.70 -6.70
N ALA A 63 12.38 -9.53 -7.39
CA ALA A 63 11.81 -8.25 -7.77
C ALA A 63 10.56 -8.03 -6.93
N ILE A 64 10.55 -6.93 -6.17
CA ILE A 64 9.64 -6.74 -5.05
C ILE A 64 8.80 -5.50 -5.27
N GLU A 65 7.50 -5.63 -5.04
CA GLU A 65 6.55 -4.52 -4.89
C GLU A 65 6.30 -4.27 -3.40
N PHE A 66 6.28 -3.00 -3.01
CA PHE A 66 5.86 -2.54 -1.70
C PHE A 66 4.49 -1.89 -1.82
N ASP A 67 3.60 -2.23 -0.90
CA ASP A 67 2.27 -1.63 -0.91
C ASP A 67 1.70 -1.54 0.48
N PHE A 68 0.97 -0.46 0.77
CA PHE A 68 0.14 -0.45 1.96
C PHE A 68 -0.95 -1.51 1.90
N GLY A 69 -1.33 -2.07 3.05
CA GLY A 69 -2.27 -3.18 3.14
C GLY A 69 -3.53 -3.05 2.27
N ASN A 70 -4.14 -1.87 2.20
CA ASN A 70 -5.35 -1.67 1.38
C ASN A 70 -5.13 -1.84 -0.14
N LYS A 71 -3.89 -1.83 -0.63
CA LYS A 71 -3.48 -2.06 -2.03
C LYS A 71 -3.07 -3.51 -2.32
N TRP A 72 -3.22 -4.45 -1.36
CA TRP A 72 -2.80 -5.86 -1.49
C TRP A 72 -3.17 -6.59 -2.80
N ALA A 73 -4.25 -6.19 -3.48
CA ALA A 73 -4.67 -6.84 -4.73
C ALA A 73 -3.85 -6.34 -5.93
N GLU A 74 -3.47 -5.06 -5.94
CA GLU A 74 -2.64 -4.43 -6.97
C GLU A 74 -1.21 -5.01 -6.92
N SER A 75 -0.68 -5.17 -5.71
CA SER A 75 0.67 -5.69 -5.47
C SER A 75 0.93 -7.06 -6.08
N ILE A 76 -0.10 -7.91 -6.21
CA ILE A 76 0.01 -9.23 -6.85
C ILE A 76 0.41 -9.08 -8.33
N GLY A 77 -0.28 -8.18 -9.04
CA GLY A 77 -0.04 -7.96 -10.47
C GLY A 77 1.34 -7.39 -10.72
N GLN A 78 1.73 -6.37 -9.94
CA GLN A 78 3.04 -5.73 -10.07
C GLN A 78 4.19 -6.68 -9.73
N ALA A 79 4.12 -7.41 -8.62
CA ALA A 79 5.18 -8.35 -8.24
C ALA A 79 5.40 -9.44 -9.31
N LEU A 80 4.33 -10.02 -9.85
CA LEU A 80 4.43 -10.98 -10.94
C LEU A 80 4.98 -10.34 -12.21
N TYR A 81 4.57 -9.12 -12.53
CA TYR A 81 5.05 -8.41 -13.70
C TYR A 81 6.55 -8.09 -13.62
N TYR A 82 7.02 -7.58 -12.48
CA TYR A 82 8.45 -7.29 -12.31
C TYR A 82 9.28 -8.56 -12.32
N SER A 83 8.75 -9.67 -11.79
CA SER A 83 9.38 -10.98 -11.91
C SER A 83 9.59 -11.39 -13.37
N ILE A 84 8.59 -11.19 -14.25
CA ILE A 84 8.71 -11.42 -15.70
C ILE A 84 9.80 -10.53 -16.32
N GLN A 85 9.81 -9.23 -15.98
CA GLN A 85 10.76 -8.27 -16.56
C GLN A 85 12.22 -8.51 -16.13
N THR A 86 12.43 -9.02 -14.92
CA THR A 86 13.77 -9.14 -14.31
C THR A 86 14.32 -10.55 -14.30
N GLY A 87 13.47 -11.57 -14.50
CA GLY A 87 13.81 -12.97 -14.32
C GLY A 87 14.03 -13.38 -12.85
N ARG A 88 13.78 -12.49 -11.89
CA ARG A 88 13.88 -12.75 -10.45
C ARG A 88 12.55 -13.27 -9.90
N ARG A 89 12.52 -13.84 -8.70
CA ARG A 89 11.27 -14.28 -8.07
C ARG A 89 10.38 -13.08 -7.71
N ALA A 90 9.07 -13.24 -7.81
CA ALA A 90 8.12 -12.21 -7.41
C ALA A 90 8.09 -12.10 -5.88
N GLY A 91 8.16 -10.88 -5.36
CA GLY A 91 8.03 -10.60 -3.94
C GLY A 91 7.01 -9.50 -3.66
N VAL A 92 6.28 -9.62 -2.55
CA VAL A 92 5.42 -8.55 -2.03
C VAL A 92 5.79 -8.25 -0.59
N VAL A 93 6.11 -7.00 -0.29
CA VAL A 93 6.20 -6.50 1.09
C VAL A 93 4.97 -5.66 1.39
N LEU A 94 4.09 -6.16 2.25
CA LEU A 94 2.85 -5.48 2.60
C LEU A 94 3.01 -4.66 3.88
N ILE A 95 2.77 -3.36 3.81
CA ILE A 95 2.91 -2.43 4.93
C ILE A 95 1.60 -2.37 5.73
N LEU A 96 1.67 -2.76 7.01
CA LEU A 96 0.56 -2.83 7.95
C LEU A 96 0.79 -1.83 9.10
N GLU A 97 0.17 -0.65 9.02
CA GLU A 97 0.36 0.38 10.05
C GLU A 97 -0.58 0.22 11.24
N LYS A 98 -1.68 -0.53 11.07
CA LYS A 98 -2.71 -0.71 12.09
C LYS A 98 -3.01 -2.19 12.27
N LYS A 99 -3.41 -2.58 13.49
CA LYS A 99 -3.92 -3.94 13.77
C LYS A 99 -5.06 -4.35 12.83
N SER A 100 -5.90 -3.38 12.43
CA SER A 100 -7.01 -3.60 11.48
C SER A 100 -6.56 -3.95 10.06
N ASP A 101 -5.30 -3.69 9.70
CA ASP A 101 -4.77 -3.93 8.36
C ASP A 101 -4.42 -5.41 8.15
N ARG A 102 -4.34 -6.20 9.23
CA ARG A 102 -4.08 -7.65 9.17
C ARG A 102 -5.04 -8.40 8.25
N LYS A 103 -6.28 -7.91 8.08
CA LYS A 103 -7.25 -8.48 7.13
C LYS A 103 -6.72 -8.49 5.68
N TYR A 104 -5.88 -7.53 5.31
CA TYR A 104 -5.30 -7.43 3.98
C TYR A 104 -4.18 -8.45 3.76
N TRP A 105 -3.33 -8.68 4.76
CA TRP A 105 -2.35 -9.76 4.74
C TRP A 105 -3.00 -11.13 4.55
N ILE A 106 -4.12 -11.38 5.24
CA ILE A 106 -4.89 -12.61 5.09
C ILE A 106 -5.44 -12.73 3.66
N ARG A 107 -5.98 -11.66 3.08
CA ARG A 107 -6.50 -11.68 1.70
C ARG A 107 -5.40 -11.96 0.68
N LEU A 108 -4.26 -11.27 0.77
CA LEU A 108 -3.10 -11.47 -0.08
C LEU A 108 -2.68 -12.94 -0.10
N ASN A 109 -2.40 -13.49 1.08
CA ASN A 109 -1.91 -14.86 1.20
C ASN A 109 -2.99 -15.90 0.84
N THR A 110 -4.27 -15.60 1.08
CA THR A 110 -5.37 -16.46 0.64
C THR A 110 -5.37 -16.59 -0.88
N VAL A 111 -5.31 -15.48 -1.62
CA VAL A 111 -5.28 -15.52 -3.10
C VAL A 111 -4.03 -16.22 -3.61
N ILE A 112 -2.86 -15.91 -3.07
CA ILE A 112 -1.59 -16.57 -3.44
C ILE A 112 -1.69 -18.08 -3.26
N GLN A 113 -2.19 -18.54 -2.11
CA GLN A 113 -2.31 -19.97 -1.81
C GLN A 113 -3.38 -20.66 -2.67
N GLN A 114 -4.57 -20.06 -2.80
CA GLN A 114 -5.68 -20.65 -3.56
C GLN A 114 -5.32 -20.86 -5.05
N TYR A 115 -4.53 -19.95 -5.62
CA TYR A 115 -4.13 -20.00 -7.03
C TYR A 115 -2.69 -20.47 -7.26
N ASN A 116 -1.99 -20.91 -6.21
CA ASN A 116 -0.58 -21.32 -6.27
C ASN A 116 0.32 -20.30 -6.99
N LEU A 117 0.12 -19.01 -6.68
CA LEU A 117 0.92 -17.95 -7.30
C LEU A 117 2.36 -18.01 -6.79
N PRO A 118 3.38 -17.89 -7.67
CA PRO A 118 4.79 -17.98 -7.29
C PRO A 118 5.29 -16.66 -6.69
N ILE A 119 4.69 -16.23 -5.57
CA ILE A 119 4.98 -14.96 -4.90
C ILE A 119 5.41 -15.24 -3.46
N ASP A 120 6.59 -14.76 -3.07
CA ASP A 120 7.01 -14.73 -1.69
C ASP A 120 6.52 -13.46 -1.00
N THR A 121 6.13 -13.54 0.27
CA THR A 121 5.50 -12.42 0.98
C THR A 121 6.18 -12.10 2.30
N TRP A 122 6.23 -10.81 2.62
CA TRP A 122 6.65 -10.29 3.93
C TRP A 122 5.68 -9.20 4.40
N GLU A 123 5.52 -9.04 5.72
CA GLU A 123 4.80 -7.90 6.30
C GLU A 123 5.79 -6.94 6.97
N MET A 124 5.52 -5.64 6.85
CA MET A 124 6.26 -4.59 7.54
C MET A 124 5.32 -3.77 8.41
N ASN A 125 5.81 -3.39 9.59
CA ASN A 125 5.14 -2.46 10.50
C ASN A 125 6.04 -1.22 10.68
N PRO A 126 5.52 -0.07 11.16
CA PRO A 126 6.31 1.12 11.50
C PRO A 126 7.51 0.81 12.39
#